data_AF-A0AAN7CAF0-F1
#
_entry.id   AF-A0AAN7CAF0-F1
#
_cell.length_a   1.000
_cell.length_b   1.000
_cell.length_c   1.000
_cell.angle_alpha   90.00
_cell.angle_beta   90.00
_cell.angle_gamma   90.00
#
_symmetry.space_group_name_H-M   'P 1'
#
loop_
_entity.id
_entity.type
_entity.pdbx_description
1 polymer ?
#
loop_
_entity_poly.entity_id
_entity_poly.type
_entity_poly.pdbx_seq_one_letter_code
_entity_poly.pdbx_strand_id
1 'polypeptide(L)'
;MAKFPPTAKQIEEGLKAFIDSIDPNAVCKLASSKTCRIFRDPDGTKWVVRIPLEPYISNIWDKVQSEVATTTIPVPCIHAFGRGGTVDEKNPTGHAYIIQSYIPGQSLDILAFRRKDPTQRKFFYSQLVDFFAQLRQQEFPFAGVEPER
;
A
#
# COMPACT_ATOMS: atom_id res chain seq x y z
N MET A 1 -7.35 2.54 -45.94
CA MET A 1 -8.68 2.30 -45.34
C MET A 1 -8.79 3.14 -44.08
N ALA A 2 -9.80 4.00 -43.97
CA ALA A 2 -9.98 4.87 -42.80
C ALA A 2 -10.45 4.05 -41.59
N LYS A 3 -9.75 4.18 -40.46
CA LYS A 3 -10.10 3.50 -39.20
C LYS A 3 -11.16 4.33 -38.50
N PHE A 4 -12.43 3.95 -38.65
CA PHE A 4 -13.53 4.62 -37.96
C PHE A 4 -13.48 4.35 -36.45
N PRO A 5 -13.91 5.31 -35.62
CA PRO A 5 -14.03 5.09 -34.19
C PRO A 5 -15.07 3.99 -33.88
N PRO A 6 -14.88 3.21 -32.82
CA PRO A 6 -15.78 2.12 -32.46
C PRO A 6 -17.17 2.65 -32.07
N THR A 7 -18.19 1.90 -32.47
CA THR A 7 -19.59 2.16 -32.10
C THR A 7 -19.83 1.80 -30.63
N ALA A 8 -20.89 2.35 -30.04
CA ALA A 8 -21.27 2.06 -28.64
C ALA A 8 -21.41 0.55 -28.37
N LYS A 9 -21.97 -0.19 -29.33
CA LYS A 9 -22.11 -1.64 -29.26
C LYS A 9 -20.76 -2.36 -29.23
N GLN A 10 -19.80 -1.94 -30.05
CA GLN A 10 -18.44 -2.49 -30.04
C GLN A 10 -17.69 -2.18 -28.75
N ILE A 11 -17.94 -1.01 -28.15
CA ILE A 11 -17.38 -0.65 -26.84
C ILE A 11 -17.96 -1.54 -25.74
N GLU A 12 -19.29 -1.74 -25.74
CA GLU A 12 -19.97 -2.58 -24.75
C GLU A 12 -19.56 -4.06 -24.85
N GLU A 13 -19.46 -4.59 -26.07
CA GLU A 13 -18.96 -5.94 -26.35
C GLU A 13 -17.49 -6.09 -25.90
N GLY A 14 -16.66 -5.09 -26.17
CA GLY A 14 -15.27 -5.06 -25.72
C GLY A 14 -15.14 -5.00 -24.18
N LEU A 15 -15.99 -4.21 -23.53
CA LEU A 15 -16.00 -4.06 -22.08
C LEU A 15 -16.50 -5.34 -21.39
N LYS A 16 -17.51 -5.99 -21.97
CA LYS A 16 -18.00 -7.29 -21.52
C LYS A 16 -16.94 -8.38 -21.70
N ALA A 17 -16.30 -8.46 -22.88
CA ALA A 17 -15.24 -9.42 -23.13
C ALA A 17 -14.04 -9.21 -22.17
N PHE A 18 -13.70 -7.96 -21.88
CA PHE A 18 -12.69 -7.64 -20.88
C PHE A 18 -13.07 -8.14 -19.48
N ILE A 19 -14.27 -7.82 -18.99
CA ILE A 19 -14.76 -8.28 -17.67
C ILE A 19 -14.80 -9.81 -17.60
N ASP A 20 -15.33 -10.47 -18.63
CA ASP A 20 -15.44 -11.92 -18.68
C ASP A 20 -14.06 -12.61 -18.75
N SER A 21 -13.02 -11.90 -19.22
CA SER A 21 -11.63 -12.38 -19.23
C SER A 21 -10.88 -12.24 -17.90
N ILE A 22 -11.44 -11.52 -16.92
CA ILE A 22 -10.82 -11.38 -15.61
C ILE A 22 -10.94 -12.70 -14.86
N ASP A 23 -9.81 -13.37 -14.59
CA ASP A 23 -9.78 -14.58 -13.77
C ASP A 23 -10.16 -14.24 -12.31
N PRO A 24 -11.33 -14.69 -11.80
CA PRO A 24 -11.76 -14.40 -10.44
C PRO A 24 -10.83 -15.00 -9.40
N ASN A 25 -10.15 -16.11 -9.70
CA ASN A 25 -9.20 -16.75 -8.79
C ASN A 25 -7.90 -15.97 -8.70
N ALA A 26 -7.43 -15.38 -9.80
CA ALA A 26 -6.29 -14.47 -9.78
C ALA A 26 -6.61 -13.20 -8.98
N VAL A 27 -7.82 -12.63 -9.16
CA VAL A 27 -8.31 -11.50 -8.36
C VAL A 27 -8.42 -11.87 -6.88
N CYS A 28 -8.95 -13.04 -6.55
CA CYS A 28 -9.04 -13.51 -5.17
C CYS A 28 -7.67 -13.81 -4.56
N LYS A 29 -6.70 -14.36 -5.32
CA LYS A 29 -5.30 -14.53 -4.87
C LYS A 29 -4.63 -13.18 -4.62
N LEU A 30 -4.91 -12.18 -5.47
CA LEU A 30 -4.44 -10.81 -5.27
C LEU A 30 -5.06 -10.18 -4.03
N ALA A 31 -6.39 -10.30 -3.86
CA ALA A 31 -7.12 -9.75 -2.72
C ALA A 31 -6.81 -10.47 -1.39
N SER A 32 -6.49 -11.76 -1.44
CA SER A 32 -6.08 -12.58 -0.29
C SER A 32 -4.57 -12.58 -0.07
N SER A 33 -3.80 -11.93 -0.93
CA SER A 33 -2.37 -11.78 -0.73
C SER A 33 -2.15 -10.97 0.55
N LYS A 34 -1.82 -11.70 1.61
CA LYS A 34 -1.40 -11.12 2.88
C LYS A 34 0.00 -10.58 2.68
N THR A 35 0.13 -9.51 1.89
CA THR A 35 1.39 -8.78 1.70
C THR A 35 1.89 -8.24 3.02
N CYS A 36 0.98 -7.96 3.97
CA CYS A 36 1.30 -7.57 5.33
C CYS A 36 1.05 -8.73 6.30
N ARG A 37 2.10 -9.23 6.96
CA ARG A 37 2.01 -10.23 8.04
C ARG A 37 2.47 -9.64 9.36
N ILE A 38 1.73 -9.95 10.43
CA ILE A 38 2.12 -9.57 11.79
C ILE A 38 2.94 -10.72 12.38
N PHE A 39 4.16 -10.41 12.81
CA PHE A 39 5.02 -11.30 13.56
C PHE A 39 5.05 -10.88 15.01
N ARG A 40 5.30 -11.84 15.91
CA ARG A 40 5.46 -11.57 17.33
C ARG A 40 6.73 -12.24 17.81
N ASP A 41 7.61 -11.45 18.42
CA ASP A 41 8.81 -11.95 19.06
C ASP A 41 8.50 -12.63 20.40
N PRO A 42 9.42 -13.45 20.93
CA PRO A 42 9.23 -14.11 22.22
C PRO A 42 8.99 -13.16 23.39
N ASP A 43 9.50 -11.93 23.30
CA ASP A 43 9.29 -10.86 24.29
C ASP A 43 7.91 -10.19 24.19
N GLY A 44 7.10 -10.55 23.18
CA GLY A 44 5.78 -10.00 22.93
C GLY A 44 5.74 -8.83 21.95
N THR A 45 6.90 -8.35 21.48
CA THR A 45 6.99 -7.27 20.49
C THR A 45 6.34 -7.68 19.18
N LYS A 46 5.53 -6.80 18.58
CA LYS A 46 4.81 -7.07 17.33
C LYS A 46 5.42 -6.28 16.17
N TRP A 47 5.65 -6.99 15.07
CA TRP A 47 6.21 -6.44 13.84
C TRP A 47 5.23 -6.61 12.69
N VAL A 48 5.26 -5.70 11.73
CA VAL A 48 4.58 -5.88 10.44
C VAL A 48 5.65 -6.06 9.38
N VAL A 49 5.62 -7.22 8.71
CA VAL A 49 6.46 -7.50 7.54
C VAL A 49 5.61 -7.35 6.29
N ARG A 50 6.07 -6.51 5.37
CA ARG A 50 5.46 -6.25 4.07
C ARG A 50 6.33 -6.84 2.97
N ILE A 51 5.76 -7.67 2.10
CA ILE A 51 6.41 -8.19 0.89
C ILE A 51 5.63 -7.68 -0.33
N PRO A 52 6.25 -6.87 -1.21
CA PRO A 52 5.61 -6.41 -2.44
C PRO A 52 5.20 -7.58 -3.34
N LEU A 53 4.08 -7.43 -4.04
CA LEU A 53 3.58 -8.41 -4.99
C LEU A 53 4.31 -8.30 -6.34
N GLU A 54 5.17 -9.26 -6.62
CA GLU A 54 5.67 -9.52 -7.97
C GLU A 54 4.63 -10.30 -8.79
N PRO A 55 4.38 -10.01 -10.09
CA PRO A 55 5.06 -9.05 -10.98
C PRO A 55 4.36 -7.69 -11.13
N TYR A 56 3.35 -7.38 -10.32
CA TYR A 56 2.44 -6.25 -10.57
C TYR A 56 3.03 -4.87 -10.21
N ILE A 57 4.16 -4.87 -9.52
CA ILE A 57 4.88 -3.67 -9.15
C ILE A 57 6.12 -3.57 -10.02
N SER A 58 6.10 -2.66 -11.00
CA SER A 58 7.34 -2.22 -11.66
C SER A 58 8.18 -1.41 -10.68
N ASN A 59 9.49 -1.55 -10.80
CA ASN A 59 10.49 -0.83 -10.02
C ASN A 59 10.27 -0.92 -8.49
N ILE A 60 10.24 -2.16 -8.00
CA ILE A 60 9.93 -2.49 -6.60
C ILE A 60 10.86 -1.79 -5.62
N TRP A 61 12.14 -1.66 -5.98
CA TRP A 61 13.13 -1.06 -5.11
C TRP A 61 12.84 0.42 -4.87
N ASP A 62 12.56 1.18 -5.91
CA ASP A 62 12.17 2.59 -5.78
C ASP A 62 10.90 2.76 -4.96
N LYS A 63 9.94 1.82 -5.07
CA LYS A 63 8.73 1.84 -4.22
C LYS A 63 9.04 1.55 -2.75
N VAL A 64 9.90 0.57 -2.48
CA VAL A 64 10.37 0.30 -1.11
C VAL A 64 11.07 1.53 -0.55
N GLN A 65 11.96 2.16 -1.33
CA GLN A 65 12.62 3.40 -0.95
C GLN A 65 11.63 4.55 -0.66
N SER A 66 10.57 4.66 -1.47
CA SER A 66 9.53 5.67 -1.26
C SER A 66 8.68 5.41 -0.01
N GLU A 67 8.47 4.15 0.39
CA GLU A 67 7.70 3.80 1.59
C GLU A 67 8.50 3.97 2.88
N VAL A 68 9.83 3.85 2.84
CA VAL A 68 10.69 4.02 4.02
C VAL A 68 11.13 5.46 4.24
N ALA A 69 10.77 6.38 3.35
CA ALA A 69 11.00 7.81 3.51
C ALA A 69 10.24 8.32 4.76
N THR A 70 10.99 8.89 5.69
CA THR A 70 10.45 9.29 7.00
C THR A 70 9.71 10.63 6.91
N THR A 71 8.64 10.76 7.71
CA THR A 71 7.89 12.00 7.89
C THR A 71 7.73 12.28 9.38
N THR A 72 7.45 13.52 9.79
CA THR A 72 7.21 13.84 11.21
C THR A 72 5.83 13.41 11.73
N ILE A 73 4.99 12.82 10.88
CA ILE A 73 3.68 12.29 11.25
C ILE A 73 3.88 10.90 11.85
N PRO A 74 3.04 10.48 12.81
CA PRO A 74 3.11 9.13 13.40
C PRO A 74 2.81 8.05 12.36
N VAL A 75 3.80 7.74 11.54
CA VAL A 75 3.86 6.59 10.65
C VAL A 75 4.60 5.45 11.36
N PRO A 76 4.37 4.18 10.98
CA PRO A 76 5.12 3.07 11.54
C PRO A 76 6.63 3.31 11.38
N CYS A 77 7.39 3.16 12.46
CA CYS A 77 8.85 3.20 12.38
C CYS A 77 9.35 2.01 11.56
N ILE A 78 10.20 2.27 10.58
CA ILE A 78 10.84 1.23 9.77
C ILE A 78 12.05 0.71 10.55
N HIS A 79 12.08 -0.60 10.80
CA HIS A 79 13.18 -1.28 11.49
C HIS A 79 14.16 -1.91 10.52
N ALA A 80 13.68 -2.41 9.39
CA ALA A 80 14.51 -2.94 8.33
C ALA A 80 13.79 -2.90 6.98
N PHE A 81 14.54 -2.84 5.90
CA PHE A 81 14.02 -3.04 4.55
C PHE A 81 15.14 -3.62 3.68
N GLY A 82 14.76 -4.29 2.59
CA GLY A 82 15.74 -4.96 1.74
C GLY A 82 15.26 -5.10 0.30
N ARG A 83 16.23 -5.10 -0.61
CA ARG A 83 15.98 -5.32 -2.03
C ARG A 83 15.74 -6.81 -2.28
N GLY A 84 14.87 -7.11 -3.25
CA GLY A 84 14.76 -8.46 -3.79
C GLY A 84 16.02 -8.88 -4.55
N GLY A 85 16.25 -10.17 -4.66
CA GLY A 85 17.46 -10.74 -5.28
C GLY A 85 17.50 -12.26 -5.17
N THR A 86 18.71 -12.81 -5.17
CA THR A 86 18.92 -14.24 -4.98
C THR A 86 18.53 -14.66 -3.57
N VAL A 87 17.93 -15.84 -3.43
CA VAL A 87 17.67 -16.46 -2.13
C VAL A 87 19.01 -16.73 -1.46
N ASP A 88 19.22 -16.16 -0.26
CA ASP A 88 20.39 -16.38 0.57
C ASP A 88 20.01 -16.40 2.07
N GLU A 89 21.00 -16.59 2.94
CA GLU A 89 20.78 -16.64 4.40
C GLU A 89 20.18 -15.34 4.97
N LYS A 90 20.40 -14.19 4.33
CA LYS A 90 19.91 -12.88 4.77
C LYS A 90 18.54 -12.54 4.19
N ASN A 91 18.24 -13.03 2.98
CA ASN A 91 16.94 -12.93 2.34
C ASN A 91 16.46 -14.30 1.85
N PRO A 92 15.94 -15.15 2.76
CA PRO A 92 15.47 -16.48 2.41
C PRO A 92 14.24 -16.47 1.47
N THR A 93 13.61 -15.31 1.30
CA THR A 93 12.46 -15.16 0.40
C THR A 93 12.86 -14.75 -1.02
N GLY A 94 14.06 -14.18 -1.20
CA GLY A 94 14.48 -13.54 -2.45
C GLY A 94 13.66 -12.30 -2.84
N HIS A 95 12.59 -11.97 -2.12
CA HIS A 95 11.72 -10.83 -2.41
C HIS A 95 12.19 -9.57 -1.69
N ALA A 96 11.80 -8.42 -2.22
CA ALA A 96 11.94 -7.18 -1.47
C ALA A 96 11.05 -7.21 -0.22
N TYR A 97 11.43 -6.49 0.83
CA TYR A 97 10.65 -6.47 2.07
C TYR A 97 10.78 -5.16 2.84
N ILE A 98 9.80 -4.90 3.70
CA ILE A 98 9.81 -3.83 4.71
C ILE A 98 9.37 -4.45 6.05
N ILE A 99 10.11 -4.18 7.12
CA ILE A 99 9.78 -4.53 8.50
C ILE A 99 9.56 -3.25 9.27
N GLN A 100 8.37 -3.10 9.86
CA GLN A 100 7.97 -1.88 10.56
C GLN A 100 7.27 -2.18 11.89
N SER A 101 7.17 -1.17 12.75
CA SER A 101 6.41 -1.26 13.99
C SER A 101 4.97 -1.65 13.75
N TYR A 102 4.42 -2.53 14.58
CA TYR A 102 2.98 -2.71 14.66
C TYR A 102 2.33 -1.51 15.34
N ILE A 103 1.40 -0.83 14.66
CA ILE A 103 0.58 0.21 15.27
C ILE A 103 -0.73 -0.44 15.76
N PRO A 104 -0.99 -0.46 17.08
CA PRO A 104 -2.25 -0.92 17.60
C PRO A 104 -3.36 0.04 17.19
N GLY A 105 -4.46 -0.49 16.68
CA GLY A 105 -5.60 0.31 16.27
C GLY A 105 -6.73 -0.53 15.73
N GLN A 106 -7.85 0.13 15.50
CA GLN A 106 -9.01 -0.46 14.86
C GLN A 106 -9.19 0.20 13.49
N SER A 107 -9.36 -0.63 12.45
CA SER A 107 -9.69 -0.11 11.12
C SER A 107 -11.01 0.67 11.19
N LEU A 108 -11.07 1.79 10.48
CA LEU A 108 -12.26 2.62 10.45
C LEU A 108 -13.34 1.92 9.61
N ASP A 109 -14.38 1.41 10.27
CA ASP A 109 -15.60 1.01 9.60
C ASP A 109 -16.41 2.27 9.24
N ILE A 110 -16.45 2.60 7.95
CA ILE A 110 -17.11 3.79 7.41
C ILE A 110 -18.62 3.76 7.68
N LEU A 111 -19.26 2.59 7.61
CA LEU A 111 -20.71 2.45 7.82
C LEU A 111 -21.06 2.63 9.29
N ALA A 112 -20.28 2.04 10.19
CA ALA A 112 -20.43 2.23 11.63
C ALA A 112 -20.10 3.69 12.03
N PHE A 113 -19.04 4.27 11.46
CA PHE A 113 -18.66 5.65 11.71
C PHE A 113 -19.74 6.65 11.29
N ARG A 114 -20.41 6.42 10.15
CA ARG A 114 -21.49 7.30 9.67
C ARG A 114 -22.65 7.40 10.66
N ARG A 115 -22.90 6.33 11.42
CA ARG A 115 -23.96 6.23 12.44
C ARG A 115 -23.56 6.81 13.80
N LYS A 116 -22.29 7.21 13.99
CA LYS A 116 -21.84 7.82 15.24
C LYS A 116 -22.44 9.20 15.47
N ASP A 117 -22.42 9.62 16.73
CA ASP A 117 -22.85 10.95 17.16
C ASP A 117 -22.16 12.07 16.35
N PRO A 118 -22.87 13.16 15.99
CA PRO A 118 -22.29 14.30 15.27
C PRO A 118 -21.02 14.87 15.91
N THR A 119 -20.93 14.91 17.23
CA THR A 119 -19.76 15.43 17.97
C THR A 119 -18.54 14.54 17.74
N GLN A 120 -18.72 13.22 17.83
CA GLN A 120 -17.64 12.25 17.58
C GLN A 120 -17.16 12.32 16.13
N ARG A 121 -18.08 12.47 15.17
CA ARG A 121 -17.72 12.62 13.76
C ARG A 121 -16.95 13.92 13.52
N LYS A 122 -17.40 15.04 14.09
CA LYS A 122 -16.71 16.34 13.98
C LYS A 122 -15.30 16.29 14.57
N PHE A 123 -15.14 15.67 15.74
CA PHE A 123 -13.83 15.48 16.37
C PHE A 123 -12.88 14.57 15.57
N PHE A 124 -13.41 13.54 14.90
CA PHE A 124 -12.61 12.72 14.00
C PHE A 124 -12.17 13.51 12.76
N TYR A 125 -13.08 14.26 12.14
CA TYR A 125 -12.75 15.08 10.97
C TYR A 125 -11.76 16.20 11.29
N SER A 126 -11.82 16.83 12.48
CA SER A 126 -10.82 17.83 12.86
C SER A 126 -9.43 17.20 12.94
N GLN A 127 -9.29 16.02 13.55
CA GLN A 127 -8.00 15.32 13.58
C GLN A 127 -7.49 14.98 12.18
N LEU A 128 -8.37 14.53 11.26
CA LEU A 128 -7.96 14.28 9.87
C LEU A 128 -7.47 15.55 9.17
N VAL A 129 -8.15 16.68 9.37
CA VAL A 129 -7.72 17.97 8.83
C VAL A 129 -6.34 18.34 9.38
N ASP A 130 -6.11 18.16 10.69
CA ASP A 130 -4.82 18.43 11.33
C ASP A 130 -3.70 17.55 10.75
N PHE A 131 -3.97 16.25 10.50
CA PHE A 131 -3.02 15.35 9.87
C PHE A 131 -2.70 15.74 8.42
N PHE A 132 -3.72 16.09 7.62
CA PHE A 132 -3.49 16.54 6.24
C PHE A 132 -2.77 17.88 6.18
N ALA A 133 -3.05 18.79 7.12
CA ALA A 133 -2.32 20.04 7.24
C ALA A 133 -0.84 19.79 7.55
N GLN A 134 -0.54 18.89 8.51
CA GLN A 134 0.83 18.49 8.82
C GLN A 134 1.54 17.84 7.62
N LEU A 135 0.86 16.94 6.89
CA LEU A 135 1.39 16.31 5.68
C LEU A 135 1.77 17.35 4.62
N ARG A 136 0.89 18.33 4.40
CA ARG A 136 1.12 19.38 3.41
C ARG A 136 2.28 20.31 3.78
N GLN A 137 2.55 20.49 5.07
CA GLN A 137 3.63 21.32 5.57
C GLN A 137 5.00 20.63 5.51
N GLN A 138 5.05 19.32 5.25
CA GLN A 138 6.32 18.63 5.06
C GLN A 138 6.97 19.08 3.76
N GLU A 139 8.16 19.67 3.86
CA GLU A 139 9.03 19.89 2.71
C GLU A 139 9.83 18.61 2.48
N PHE A 140 9.62 17.97 1.33
CA PHE A 140 10.41 16.83 0.91
C PHE A 140 11.62 17.36 0.14
N PRO A 141 12.86 17.25 0.68
CA PRO A 141 14.04 17.63 -0.08
C PRO A 141 14.20 16.75 -1.34
N PHE A 142 13.64 15.55 -1.33
CA PHE A 142 13.63 14.61 -2.45
C PHE A 142 12.26 13.92 -2.55
N ALA A 143 11.61 14.02 -3.70
CA ALA A 143 10.43 13.23 -4.01
C ALA A 143 10.86 11.87 -4.56
N GLY A 144 11.33 10.97 -3.69
CA GLY A 144 11.54 9.55 -4.01
C GLY A 144 12.59 9.23 -5.07
N VAL A 145 13.53 10.13 -5.38
CA VAL A 145 14.68 9.83 -6.24
C VAL A 145 15.95 10.27 -5.50
N GLU A 146 16.82 9.31 -5.19
CA GLU A 146 18.14 9.59 -4.63
C GLU A 146 19.02 10.19 -5.74
N PRO A 147 19.79 11.27 -5.49
CA PRO A 147 20.79 11.73 -6.44
C PRO A 147 21.93 10.71 -6.49
N GLU A 148 22.28 10.25 -7.69
CA GLU A 148 23.39 9.33 -7.94
C GLU A 148 24.65 9.74 -7.14
N ARG A 149 25.17 8.81 -6.32
CA ARG A 149 26.50 8.89 -5.71
C ARG A 149 27.30 7.65 -6.06
#